data_AF-A0AAD2ECG3-F1
#
_entry.id   AF-A0AAD2ECG3-F1
#
_cell.length_a   1.000
_cell.length_b   1.000
_cell.length_c   1.000
_cell.angle_alpha   90.00
_cell.angle_beta   90.00
_cell.angle_gamma   90.00
#
_symmetry.space_group_name_H-M   'P 1'
#
loop_
_entity.id
_entity.type
_entity.pdbx_description
1 polymer ?
#
loop_
_entity_poly.entity_id
_entity_poly.type
_entity_poly.pdbx_seq_one_letter_code
_entity_poly.pdbx_strand_id
1 'polypeptide(L)'
;MVWFQRGRLSSFDTKGVLRVFTNQFGGSWMPLFSKLNKAGENHWVVGLNANKLFCIVCKSPETYPHATSKPVLTLLDLSFPLASSDLGADSLENEFMMNNMHLCQIQKKIEEMVAAGEYTTSLDDETFNLEASLDRCILRLIASCCNG
;
A
#
# COMPACT_ATOMS: atom_id res chain seq x y z
N MET A 1 -16.60 1.65 2.15
CA MET A 1 -16.72 1.38 0.70
C MET A 1 -15.74 0.29 0.34
N VAL A 2 -16.12 -0.65 -0.54
CA VAL A 2 -15.30 -1.80 -0.93
C VAL A 2 -15.01 -1.73 -2.43
N TRP A 3 -13.76 -1.97 -2.83
CA TRP A 3 -13.29 -1.93 -4.21
C TRP A 3 -12.57 -3.24 -4.55
N PHE A 4 -12.75 -3.68 -5.80
CA PHE A 4 -11.89 -4.68 -6.41
C PHE A 4 -11.15 -4.01 -7.57
N GLN A 5 -9.87 -3.70 -7.37
CA GLN A 5 -9.07 -2.99 -8.36
C GLN A 5 -7.76 -3.72 -8.60
N ARG A 6 -7.49 -4.07 -9.87
CA ARG A 6 -6.32 -4.88 -10.29
C ARG A 6 -6.17 -6.17 -9.48
N GLY A 7 -7.27 -6.91 -9.29
CA GLY A 7 -7.22 -8.19 -8.57
C GLY A 7 -7.20 -8.08 -7.04
N ARG A 8 -7.23 -6.88 -6.47
CA ARG A 8 -7.11 -6.67 -5.02
C ARG A 8 -8.41 -6.17 -4.43
N LEU A 9 -8.91 -6.93 -3.46
CA LEU A 9 -10.03 -6.51 -2.63
C LEU A 9 -9.55 -5.52 -1.58
N SER A 10 -10.28 -4.43 -1.40
CA SER A 10 -9.86 -3.33 -0.55
C SER A 10 -11.08 -2.64 0.04
N SER A 11 -10.96 -2.10 1.24
CA SER A 11 -12.05 -1.48 1.99
C SER A 11 -11.58 -0.21 2.68
N PHE A 12 -12.39 0.84 2.63
CA PHE A 12 -12.18 2.08 3.37
C PHE A 12 -13.35 2.34 4.31
N ASP A 13 -13.07 2.49 5.60
CA ASP A 13 -14.07 2.64 6.65
C ASP A 13 -14.33 4.12 7.02
N THR A 14 -15.37 4.35 7.84
CA THR A 14 -15.73 5.69 8.33
C THR A 14 -14.70 6.29 9.30
N LYS A 15 -13.84 5.45 9.89
CA LYS A 15 -12.69 5.87 10.70
C LYS A 15 -11.52 6.33 9.82
N GLY A 16 -11.63 6.24 8.50
CA GLY A 16 -10.63 6.68 7.55
C GLY A 16 -9.44 5.74 7.43
N VAL A 17 -9.66 4.44 7.66
CA VAL A 17 -8.65 3.40 7.52
C VAL A 17 -8.89 2.63 6.22
N LEU A 18 -7.86 2.58 5.37
CA LEU A 18 -7.82 1.71 4.20
C LEU A 18 -7.22 0.36 4.59
N ARG A 19 -7.92 -0.72 4.24
CA ARG A 19 -7.42 -2.09 4.34
C ARG A 19 -7.41 -2.74 2.98
N VAL A 20 -6.35 -3.49 2.69
CA VAL A 20 -6.19 -4.28 1.47
C VAL A 20 -6.12 -5.74 1.86
N PHE A 21 -6.94 -6.57 1.22
CA PHE A 21 -6.88 -8.00 1.40
C PHE A 21 -5.65 -8.56 0.69
N THR A 22 -4.92 -9.43 1.37
CA THR A 22 -3.78 -10.17 0.85
C THR A 22 -3.99 -11.65 1.07
N ASN A 23 -3.49 -12.48 0.16
CA ASN A 23 -3.51 -13.93 0.33
C ASN A 23 -2.40 -14.43 1.27
N GLN A 24 -1.51 -13.53 1.70
CA GLN A 24 -0.51 -13.85 2.73
C GLN A 24 -1.20 -14.20 4.06
N PHE A 25 -0.49 -14.96 4.90
CA PHE A 25 -0.95 -15.34 6.24
C PHE A 25 -2.32 -16.05 6.25
N GLY A 26 -2.61 -16.86 5.23
CA GLY A 26 -3.88 -17.58 5.11
C GLY A 26 -5.06 -16.71 4.68
N GLY A 27 -4.80 -15.52 4.16
CA GLY A 27 -5.83 -14.55 3.81
C GLY A 27 -6.06 -13.55 4.93
N SER A 28 -5.52 -12.34 4.80
CA SER A 28 -5.60 -11.32 5.85
C SER A 28 -5.92 -9.93 5.30
N TRP A 29 -6.47 -9.08 6.16
CA TRP A 29 -6.73 -7.67 5.85
C TRP A 29 -5.64 -6.80 6.44
N MET A 30 -4.78 -6.23 5.58
CA MET A 30 -3.68 -5.38 6.01
C MET A 30 -4.08 -3.91 5.93
N PRO A 31 -3.97 -3.13 7.02
CA PRO A 31 -4.14 -1.69 6.96
C PRO A 31 -2.95 -1.04 6.22
N LEU A 32 -3.23 -0.23 5.21
CA LEU A 32 -2.20 0.45 4.40
C LEU A 32 -2.34 1.98 4.37
N PHE A 33 -3.35 2.54 5.03
CA PHE A 33 -3.49 3.98 5.19
C PHE A 33 -4.42 4.29 6.36
N SER A 34 -4.14 5.36 7.10
CA SER A 34 -5.01 5.90 8.14
C SER A 34 -4.96 7.42 8.17
N LYS A 35 -6.11 8.06 8.41
CA LYS A 35 -6.21 9.52 8.59
C LYS A 35 -5.78 10.03 9.97
N LEU A 36 -5.12 9.21 10.80
CA LEU A 36 -4.91 9.39 12.25
C LEU A 36 -4.46 10.80 12.70
N ASN A 37 -3.82 11.60 11.85
CA ASN A 37 -3.31 12.95 12.17
C ASN A 37 -3.94 14.09 11.36
N LYS A 38 -5.07 13.87 10.68
CA LYS A 38 -5.72 14.86 9.79
C LYS A 38 -7.13 15.22 10.26
N ALA A 39 -7.22 15.78 11.46
CA ALA A 39 -8.49 16.23 12.03
C ALA A 39 -9.13 17.29 11.12
N GLY A 40 -10.43 17.14 10.83
CA GLY A 40 -11.17 18.07 9.97
C GLY A 40 -11.13 17.76 8.47
N GLU A 41 -10.46 16.69 8.05
CA GLU A 41 -10.45 16.24 6.65
C GLU A 41 -11.22 14.92 6.46
N ASN A 42 -12.10 14.89 5.46
CA ASN A 42 -12.75 13.68 4.97
C ASN A 42 -12.13 13.27 3.64
N HIS A 43 -11.84 11.99 3.49
CA HIS A 43 -11.19 11.46 2.29
C HIS A 43 -12.21 10.67 1.48
N TRP A 44 -12.66 11.25 0.37
CA TRP A 44 -13.53 10.56 -0.58
C TRP A 44 -12.66 9.73 -1.53
N VAL A 45 -12.48 8.45 -1.21
CA VAL A 45 -11.62 7.55 -1.97
C VAL A 45 -12.24 7.23 -3.33
N VAL A 46 -11.45 7.38 -4.39
CA VAL A 46 -11.87 7.09 -5.77
C VAL A 46 -11.15 5.89 -6.38
N GLY A 47 -10.02 5.48 -5.79
CA GLY A 47 -9.27 4.31 -6.24
C GLY A 47 -7.91 4.21 -5.58
N LEU A 48 -7.14 3.20 -5.96
CA LEU A 48 -5.76 3.02 -5.52
C LEU A 48 -4.93 2.31 -6.60
N ASN A 49 -3.62 2.48 -6.53
CA ASN A 49 -2.68 1.64 -7.29
C ASN A 49 -1.77 0.87 -6.30
N ALA A 50 -0.58 0.47 -6.74
CA ALA A 50 0.36 -0.28 -5.89
C ALA A 50 0.70 0.48 -4.59
N ASN A 51 1.01 1.77 -4.69
CA ASN A 51 1.64 2.56 -3.63
C ASN A 51 0.91 3.85 -3.27
N LYS A 52 -0.15 4.21 -4.00
CA LYS A 52 -0.91 5.44 -3.80
C LYS A 52 -2.40 5.18 -3.65
N LEU A 53 -3.00 5.89 -2.71
CA LEU A 53 -4.43 6.10 -2.57
C LEU A 53 -4.84 7.33 -3.38
N PHE A 54 -5.84 7.19 -4.24
CA PHE A 54 -6.44 8.28 -4.98
C PHE A 54 -7.72 8.71 -4.26
N CYS A 55 -7.78 9.96 -3.84
CA CYS A 55 -8.94 10.47 -3.12
C CYS A 55 -9.17 11.95 -3.40
N ILE A 56 -10.37 12.42 -3.09
CA ILE A 56 -10.69 13.84 -3.01
C ILE A 56 -10.75 14.21 -1.52
N VAL A 57 -9.98 15.21 -1.14
CA VAL A 57 -9.98 15.72 0.25
C VAL A 57 -11.09 16.74 0.39
N CYS A 58 -12.07 16.44 1.24
CA CYS A 58 -13.19 17.30 1.58
C CYS A 58 -12.92 17.92 2.96
N LYS A 59 -13.14 19.23 3.10
CA LYS A 59 -12.95 19.91 4.39
C LYS A 59 -14.25 19.83 5.19
N SER A 60 -14.15 19.58 6.48
CA SER A 60 -15.31 19.54 7.38
C SER A 60 -16.18 20.81 7.22
N PRO A 61 -17.52 20.69 7.16
CA PRO A 61 -18.33 19.49 7.43
C PRO A 61 -18.56 18.58 6.21
N GLU A 62 -17.99 18.89 5.05
CA GLU A 62 -18.23 18.17 3.79
C GLU A 62 -17.64 16.76 3.85
N THR A 63 -18.44 15.76 3.48
CA THR A 63 -18.03 14.34 3.46
C THR A 63 -17.86 13.80 2.05
N TYR A 64 -18.29 14.54 1.03
CA TYR A 64 -18.24 14.17 -0.38
C TYR A 64 -18.00 15.42 -1.26
N PRO A 65 -17.43 15.25 -2.46
CA PRO A 65 -17.16 16.36 -3.37
C PRO A 65 -18.43 16.99 -3.95
N HIS A 66 -18.45 18.31 -4.09
CA HIS A 66 -19.52 19.04 -4.78
C HIS A 66 -19.48 18.83 -6.31
N ALA A 67 -20.65 18.65 -6.92
CA ALA A 67 -20.79 18.40 -8.36
C ALA A 67 -20.58 19.65 -9.25
N THR A 68 -20.59 20.86 -8.66
CA THR A 68 -20.58 22.13 -9.40
C THR A 68 -19.19 22.57 -9.87
N SER A 69 -18.13 22.08 -9.23
CA SER A 69 -16.73 22.34 -9.62
C SER A 69 -15.96 21.04 -9.74
N LYS A 70 -15.11 20.92 -10.76
CA LYS A 70 -14.24 19.73 -10.91
C LYS A 70 -13.38 19.54 -9.66
N PRO A 71 -13.54 18.45 -8.90
CA PRO A 71 -12.77 18.25 -7.68
C PRO A 71 -11.30 17.97 -7.98
N VAL A 72 -10.42 18.38 -7.07
CA VAL A 72 -8.98 18.08 -7.16
C VAL A 72 -8.72 16.66 -6.67
N LEU A 73 -8.07 15.86 -7.53
CA LEU A 73 -7.64 14.52 -7.18
C LEU A 73 -6.31 14.58 -6.41
N THR A 74 -6.30 14.07 -5.19
CA THR A 74 -5.13 13.98 -4.32
C THR A 74 -4.59 12.55 -4.30
N LEU A 75 -3.27 12.41 -4.46
CA LEU A 75 -2.56 11.15 -4.36
C LEU A 75 -1.85 11.10 -3.00
N LEU A 76 -2.17 10.10 -2.19
CA LEU A 76 -1.57 9.89 -0.86
C LEU A 76 -0.77 8.59 -0.85
N ASP A 77 0.36 8.58 -0.16
CA ASP A 77 1.17 7.37 0.01
C ASP A 77 0.48 6.31 0.85
N LEU A 78 0.65 5.05 0.45
CA LEU A 78 0.30 3.89 1.25
C LEU A 78 1.49 3.49 2.13
N SER A 79 1.21 3.15 3.38
CA SER A 79 2.20 2.71 4.36
C SER A 79 1.56 1.79 5.40
N PHE A 80 2.34 0.86 5.92
CA PHE A 80 1.95 0.07 7.08
C PHE A 80 1.90 0.95 8.33
N PRO A 81 0.91 0.78 9.21
CA PRO A 81 0.89 1.43 10.52
C PRO A 81 1.83 0.70 11.47
N LEU A 82 3.13 0.91 11.29
CA LEU A 82 4.16 0.33 12.15
C LEU A 82 4.20 1.06 13.50
N ALA A 83 4.53 0.31 14.55
CA ALA A 83 4.90 0.92 15.81
C ALA A 83 6.23 1.65 15.63
N SER A 84 6.40 2.81 16.24
CA SER A 84 7.66 3.55 16.13
C SER A 84 8.76 2.78 16.86
N SER A 85 9.90 2.66 16.19
CA SER A 85 11.10 2.00 16.68
C SER A 85 12.03 3.01 17.33
N ASP A 86 12.55 2.70 18.52
CA ASP A 86 13.54 3.54 19.21
C ASP A 86 14.83 3.72 18.38
N LEU A 87 15.05 2.85 17.39
CA LEU A 87 16.18 2.90 16.45
C LEU A 87 15.97 3.90 15.29
N GLY A 88 14.79 4.52 15.18
CA GLY A 88 14.50 5.52 14.14
C GLY A 88 14.45 4.96 12.71
N ALA A 89 14.30 3.64 12.55
CA ALA A 89 14.32 2.94 11.27
C ALA A 89 12.93 2.78 10.62
N ASP A 90 11.90 3.45 11.14
CA ASP A 90 10.49 3.33 10.73
C ASP A 90 10.28 3.38 9.21
N SER A 91 11.03 4.25 8.52
CA SER A 91 10.96 4.38 7.05
C SER A 91 11.48 3.15 6.31
N LEU A 92 12.57 2.54 6.79
CA LEU A 92 13.15 1.31 6.23
C LEU A 92 12.26 0.11 6.53
N GLU A 93 11.70 0.04 7.74
CA GLU A 93 10.77 -1.02 8.10
C GLU A 93 9.52 -0.97 7.22
N ASN A 94 8.98 0.23 6.98
CA ASN A 94 7.84 0.40 6.07
C ASN A 94 8.20 0.06 4.61
N GLU A 95 9.38 0.49 4.13
CA GLU A 95 9.89 0.12 2.80
C GLU A 95 9.96 -1.39 2.64
N PHE A 96 10.57 -2.09 3.62
CA PHE A 96 10.66 -3.54 3.64
C PHE A 96 9.28 -4.21 3.57
N MET A 97 8.36 -3.78 4.43
CA MET A 97 7.01 -4.36 4.50
C MET A 97 6.20 -4.13 3.21
N MET A 98 6.29 -2.93 2.62
CA MET A 98 5.65 -2.61 1.35
C MET A 98 6.24 -3.43 0.20
N ASN A 99 7.57 -3.51 0.08
CA ASN A 99 8.24 -4.29 -0.96
C ASN A 99 7.92 -5.78 -0.83
N ASN A 100 7.89 -6.33 0.38
CA ASN A 100 7.54 -7.73 0.61
C ASN A 100 6.07 -8.01 0.22
N MET A 101 5.16 -7.09 0.53
CA MET A 101 3.76 -7.18 0.09
C MET A 101 3.65 -7.17 -1.44
N HIS A 102 4.41 -6.32 -2.12
CA HIS A 102 4.46 -6.27 -3.58
C HIS A 102 5.03 -7.54 -4.20
N LEU A 103 6.09 -8.09 -3.61
CA LEU A 103 6.73 -9.31 -4.08
C LEU A 103 5.74 -10.47 -4.09
N CYS A 104 5.04 -10.69 -2.97
CA CYS A 104 4.01 -11.73 -2.90
C CYS A 104 2.87 -11.52 -3.93
N GLN A 105 2.53 -10.27 -4.25
CA GLN A 105 1.51 -9.98 -5.27
C GLN A 105 1.99 -10.33 -6.67
N ILE A 106 3.24 -10.00 -7.00
CA ILE A 106 3.84 -10.29 -8.30
C ILE A 106 4.01 -11.80 -8.47
N GLN A 107 4.54 -12.50 -7.46
CA GLN A 107 4.69 -13.95 -7.48
C GLN A 107 3.37 -14.67 -7.72
N LYS A 108 2.29 -14.27 -7.02
CA LYS A 108 0.97 -14.84 -7.27
C LYS A 108 0.49 -14.58 -8.71
N LYS A 109 0.76 -13.39 -9.25
CA LYS A 109 0.39 -13.07 -10.63
C LYS A 109 1.19 -13.89 -11.64
N ILE A 110 2.48 -14.14 -11.38
CA ILE A 110 3.32 -15.05 -12.17
C ILE A 110 2.70 -16.46 -12.16
N GLU A 111 2.34 -16.99 -11.00
CA GLU A 111 1.68 -18.31 -10.89
C GLU A 111 0.39 -18.38 -11.72
N GLU A 112 -0.46 -17.36 -11.64
CA GLU A 112 -1.71 -17.26 -12.42
C GLU A 112 -1.43 -17.20 -13.93
N MET A 113 -0.43 -16.43 -14.36
CA MET A 113 -0.04 -16.31 -15.77
C MET A 113 0.60 -17.58 -16.33
N VAL A 114 1.49 -18.22 -15.56
CA VAL A 114 2.08 -19.52 -15.92
C VAL A 114 0.99 -20.58 -16.06
N ALA A 115 0.02 -20.62 -15.15
CA ALA A 115 -1.11 -21.53 -15.23
C ALA A 115 -1.99 -21.28 -16.47
N ALA A 116 -2.06 -20.03 -16.94
CA ALA A 116 -2.72 -19.65 -18.19
C ALA A 116 -1.86 -19.86 -19.45
N GLY A 117 -0.60 -20.29 -19.31
CA GLY A 117 0.34 -20.48 -20.43
C GLY A 117 0.89 -19.17 -21.01
N GLU A 118 0.84 -18.07 -20.24
CA GLU A 118 1.32 -16.75 -20.66
C GLU A 118 2.80 -16.55 -20.29
N TYR A 119 3.50 -15.66 -21.03
CA TYR A 119 4.89 -15.31 -20.74
C TYR A 119 5.00 -14.33 -19.56
N THR A 120 5.95 -14.58 -18.66
CA THR A 120 6.13 -13.81 -17.40
C THR A 120 7.38 -12.95 -17.36
N THR A 121 8.17 -12.88 -18.43
CA THR A 121 9.51 -12.26 -18.43
C THR A 121 9.56 -10.87 -17.79
N SER A 122 8.58 -10.00 -18.07
CA SER A 122 8.54 -8.67 -17.45
C SER A 122 8.31 -8.70 -15.93
N LEU A 123 7.50 -9.65 -15.45
CA LEU A 123 7.26 -9.85 -14.02
C LEU A 123 8.46 -10.53 -13.35
N ASP A 124 9.18 -11.38 -14.06
CA ASP A 124 10.41 -12.01 -13.58
C ASP A 124 11.50 -10.95 -13.34
N ASP A 125 11.67 -10.02 -14.29
CA ASP A 125 12.56 -8.86 -14.13
C ASP A 125 12.12 -7.95 -12.96
N GLU A 126 10.82 -7.70 -12.82
CA GLU A 126 10.27 -6.90 -11.70
C GLU A 126 10.53 -7.60 -10.35
N THR A 127 10.35 -8.92 -10.30
CA THR A 127 10.62 -9.77 -9.13
C THR A 127 12.09 -9.66 -8.72
N PHE A 128 13.01 -9.87 -9.66
CA PHE A 128 14.45 -9.77 -9.41
C PHE A 128 14.86 -8.40 -8.85
N ASN A 129 14.35 -7.32 -9.45
CA ASN A 129 14.64 -5.96 -8.98
C ASN A 129 14.11 -5.70 -7.56
N LEU A 130 12.93 -6.25 -7.25
CA LEU A 130 12.28 -6.09 -5.96
C LEU A 130 12.98 -6.91 -4.87
N GLU A 131 13.40 -8.13 -5.17
CA GLU A 131 14.23 -8.98 -4.29
C GLU A 131 15.56 -8.28 -3.97
N ALA A 132 16.26 -7.77 -4.98
CA ALA A 132 17.48 -6.99 -4.77
C ALA A 132 17.22 -5.72 -3.92
N SER A 133 16.04 -5.11 -4.03
CA SER A 133 15.66 -3.97 -3.17
C SER A 133 15.38 -4.38 -1.73
N LEU A 134 14.75 -5.54 -1.52
CA LEU A 134 14.55 -6.12 -0.20
C LEU A 134 15.89 -6.45 0.48
N ASP A 135 16.82 -7.07 -0.22
CA ASP A 135 18.16 -7.38 0.31
C ASP A 135 18.90 -6.12 0.74
N ARG A 136 18.89 -5.08 -0.09
CA ARG A 136 19.46 -3.77 0.28
C ARG A 136 18.78 -3.17 1.50
N CYS A 137 17.46 -3.28 1.60
CA CYS A 137 16.70 -2.78 2.74
C CYS A 137 17.05 -3.54 4.03
N ILE A 138 17.17 -4.87 3.97
CA ILE A 138 17.59 -5.72 5.09
C ILE A 138 18.98 -5.32 5.58
N LEU A 139 19.95 -5.14 4.68
CA LEU A 139 21.30 -4.73 5.08
C LEU A 139 21.32 -3.37 5.77
N ARG A 140 20.49 -2.42 5.33
CA ARG A 140 20.34 -1.11 5.97
C ARG A 140 19.66 -1.19 7.34
N LEU A 141 18.67 -2.08 7.49
CA LEU A 141 18.04 -2.37 8.79
C LEU A 141 19.05 -2.97 9.76
N ILE A 142 19.82 -3.97 9.34
CA ILE A 142 20.89 -4.57 10.14
C ILE A 142 21.91 -3.50 10.56
N ALA A 143 22.36 -2.66 9.64
CA ALA A 143 23.29 -1.58 9.94
C ALA A 143 22.71 -0.56 10.95
N SER A 144 21.40 -0.29 10.90
CA SER A 144 20.72 0.59 11.86
C SER A 144 20.76 -0.02 13.28
N CYS A 145 20.60 -1.33 13.41
CA CYS A 145 20.75 -2.03 14.69
C CYS A 145 22.19 -2.03 15.23
N CYS A 146 23.20 -2.04 14.35
CA CYS A 146 24.61 -2.01 14.78
C CYS A 146 25.11 -0.63 15.21
N ASN A 147 24.42 0.44 14.80
CA ASN A 147 24.80 1.83 15.07
C ASN A 147 23.90 2.52 16.11
N GLY A 148 22.89 1.81 16.62
CA GLY A 148 21.94 2.29 17.63
C GLY A 148 22.46 2.16 19.07
#